data_AF-A0A8J4RGM5-F1
#
_entry.id   AF-A0A8J4RGM5-F1
#
_cell.length_a   1.000
_cell.length_b   1.000
_cell.length_c   1.000
_cell.angle_alpha   90.00
_cell.angle_beta   90.00
_cell.angle_gamma   90.00
#
_symmetry.space_group_name_H-M   'P 1'
#
loop_
_entity.id
_entity.type
_entity.pdbx_description
1 polymer ?
#
loop_
_entity_poly.entity_id
_entity_poly.type
_entity_poly.pdbx_seq_one_letter_code
_entity_poly.pdbx_strand_id
1 'polypeptide(L)'
;MGQPALQNEIFLEADLLQEMIEHQSRSQEINGHRADWIITELESFLNDQGYPIKEQQKSVRIVTCPKVPPMLRKGKRSKEYFDPRIFSFGPYHHGKPELQEGETLKTKLMLEFIKESGKSVLDIHSKFWNF
;
A
#
# COMPACT_ATOMS: atom_id res chain seq x y z
N MET A 1 25.71 -40.48 28.79
CA MET A 1 25.67 -39.00 28.84
C MET A 1 24.98 -38.54 27.57
N GLY A 2 23.68 -38.26 27.67
CA GLY A 2 22.80 -38.02 26.52
C GLY A 2 22.92 -36.60 25.99
N GLN A 3 22.76 -36.44 24.68
CA GLN A 3 22.80 -35.16 23.96
C GLN A 3 21.61 -34.26 24.38
N PRO A 4 21.82 -33.03 24.88
CA PRO A 4 20.74 -32.09 25.18
C PRO A 4 20.49 -31.06 24.07
N ALA A 5 21.13 -31.18 22.90
CA ALA A 5 21.08 -30.15 21.87
C ALA A 5 19.91 -30.28 20.87
N LEU A 6 19.36 -31.50 20.68
CA LEU A 6 18.37 -31.76 19.62
C LEU A 6 16.94 -31.34 20.01
N GLN A 7 16.62 -31.22 21.30
CA GLN A 7 15.26 -30.87 21.73
C GLN A 7 14.92 -29.38 21.48
N ASN A 8 15.92 -28.50 21.53
CA ASN A 8 15.71 -27.06 21.39
C ASN A 8 15.52 -26.64 19.92
N GLU A 9 16.17 -27.32 18.97
CA GLU A 9 16.00 -27.04 17.54
C GLU A 9 14.61 -27.49 17.04
N ILE A 10 14.11 -28.63 17.52
CA ILE A 10 12.77 -29.13 17.19
C ILE A 10 11.68 -28.19 17.74
N PHE A 11 11.89 -27.62 18.93
CA PHE A 11 10.94 -26.68 19.54
C PHE A 11 10.87 -25.36 18.76
N LEU A 12 12.01 -24.85 18.29
CA LEU A 12 12.06 -23.65 17.45
C LEU A 12 11.45 -23.86 16.05
N GLU A 13 11.61 -25.04 15.45
CA GLU A 13 10.94 -25.38 14.19
C GLU A 13 9.41 -25.42 14.32
N ALA A 14 8.89 -25.92 15.44
CA ALA A 14 7.44 -25.97 15.66
C ALA A 14 6.81 -24.57 15.79
N ASP A 15 7.48 -23.66 16.51
CA ASP A 15 7.04 -22.27 16.66
C ASP A 15 7.06 -21.51 15.33
N LEU A 16 8.10 -21.72 14.50
CA LEU A 16 8.19 -21.14 13.16
C LEU A 16 7.10 -21.67 12.21
N LEU A 17 6.77 -22.95 12.29
CA LEU A 17 5.69 -23.55 11.49
C LEU A 17 4.32 -23.01 11.92
N GLN A 18 4.11 -22.79 13.22
CA GLN A 18 2.91 -22.15 13.74
C GLN A 18 2.77 -20.72 13.19
N GLU A 19 3.84 -19.91 13.25
CA GLU A 19 3.86 -18.55 12.68
C GLU A 19 3.59 -18.55 11.17
N MET A 20 4.14 -19.52 10.43
CA MET A 20 3.89 -19.66 8.99
C MET A 20 2.43 -19.99 8.68
N ILE A 21 1.80 -20.87 9.47
CA ILE A 21 0.38 -21.24 9.32
C ILE A 21 -0.52 -20.05 9.65
N GLU A 22 -0.19 -19.29 10.70
CA GLU A 22 -0.90 -18.06 11.06
C GLU A 22 -0.75 -16.97 10.00
N HIS A 23 0.44 -16.78 9.44
CA HIS A 23 0.68 -15.87 8.32
C HIS A 23 -0.08 -16.28 7.05
N GLN A 24 -0.16 -17.57 6.76
CA GLN A 24 -0.92 -18.10 5.63
C GLN A 24 -2.44 -17.88 5.83
N SER A 25 -2.95 -18.14 7.04
CA SER A 25 -4.36 -17.96 7.40
C SER A 25 -4.76 -16.48 7.39
N ARG A 26 -3.91 -15.61 7.95
CA ARG A 26 -4.05 -14.15 7.86
C ARG A 26 -4.04 -13.70 6.40
N SER A 27 -3.16 -14.24 5.56
CA SER A 27 -3.15 -13.96 4.12
C SER A 27 -4.44 -14.38 3.44
N GLN A 28 -5.09 -15.48 3.84
CA GLN A 28 -6.41 -15.88 3.33
C GLN A 28 -7.52 -14.92 3.79
N GLU A 29 -7.52 -14.46 5.04
CA GLU A 29 -8.46 -13.45 5.54
C GLU A 29 -8.27 -12.09 4.85
N ILE A 30 -7.02 -11.66 4.67
CA ILE A 30 -6.67 -10.45 3.92
C ILE A 30 -7.09 -10.62 2.46
N ASN A 31 -6.94 -11.81 1.85
CA ASN A 31 -7.40 -12.08 0.49
C ASN A 31 -8.94 -12.06 0.38
N GLY A 32 -9.66 -12.48 1.42
CA GLY A 32 -11.12 -12.37 1.51
C GLY A 32 -11.59 -10.91 1.56
N HIS A 33 -11.00 -10.10 2.44
CA HIS A 33 -11.25 -8.65 2.48
C HIS A 33 -10.73 -7.93 1.21
N ARG A 34 -9.69 -8.46 0.58
CA ARG A 34 -9.12 -7.96 -0.67
C ARG A 34 -10.03 -8.23 -1.87
N ALA A 35 -10.80 -9.32 -1.86
CA ALA A 35 -11.84 -9.55 -2.86
C ALA A 35 -13.01 -8.58 -2.67
N ASP A 36 -13.36 -8.29 -1.42
CA ASP A 36 -14.50 -7.44 -1.05
C ASP A 36 -14.35 -5.98 -1.51
N TRP A 37 -13.18 -5.37 -1.37
CA TRP A 37 -12.97 -4.00 -1.89
C TRP A 37 -12.95 -3.94 -3.41
N ILE A 38 -12.44 -4.98 -4.09
CA ILE A 38 -12.47 -5.04 -5.56
C ILE A 38 -13.91 -5.13 -6.03
N ILE A 39 -14.75 -5.94 -5.37
CA ILE A 39 -16.18 -6.04 -5.68
C ILE A 39 -16.86 -4.70 -5.43
N THR A 40 -16.63 -4.05 -4.29
CA THR A 40 -17.19 -2.73 -3.97
C THR A 40 -16.79 -1.66 -5.01
N GLU A 41 -15.52 -1.66 -5.42
CA GLU A 41 -15.00 -0.73 -6.43
C GLU A 41 -15.62 -1.02 -7.81
N LEU A 42 -15.76 -2.29 -8.20
CA LEU A 42 -16.40 -2.68 -9.45
C LEU A 42 -17.90 -2.33 -9.47
N GLU A 43 -18.60 -2.54 -8.36
CA GLU A 43 -20.01 -2.16 -8.19
C GLU A 43 -20.21 -0.66 -8.33
N SER A 44 -19.24 0.16 -7.90
CA SER A 44 -19.29 1.63 -8.08
C SER A 44 -19.27 2.07 -9.56
N PHE A 45 -18.84 1.19 -10.47
CA PHE A 45 -18.83 1.43 -11.91
C PHE A 45 -20.06 0.87 -12.64
N LEU A 46 -20.94 0.17 -11.93
CA LEU A 46 -22.18 -0.38 -12.48
C LEU A 46 -23.39 0.47 -12.05
N ASN A 47 -24.42 0.53 -12.89
CA ASN A 47 -25.71 1.10 -12.50
C ASN A 47 -26.55 0.06 -11.73
N ASP A 48 -27.72 0.46 -11.22
CA ASP A 48 -28.65 -0.42 -10.47
C ASP A 48 -29.12 -1.66 -11.25
N GLN A 49 -28.83 -1.72 -12.55
CA GLN A 49 -29.17 -2.81 -13.46
C GLN A 49 -27.94 -3.69 -13.79
N GLY A 50 -26.79 -3.43 -13.17
CA GLY A 50 -25.55 -4.18 -13.37
C GLY A 50 -24.78 -3.84 -14.65
N TYR A 51 -25.13 -2.74 -15.34
CA TYR A 51 -24.44 -2.32 -16.57
C TYR A 51 -23.39 -1.24 -16.29
N PRO A 52 -22.25 -1.23 -17.01
CA PRO A 52 -21.24 -0.18 -16.88
C PRO A 52 -21.83 1.23 -17.07
N ILE A 53 -21.56 2.12 -16.12
CA ILE A 53 -21.93 3.54 -16.20
C ILE A 53 -21.18 4.15 -17.39
N LYS A 54 -21.93 4.63 -18.39
CA LYS A 54 -21.35 5.27 -19.59
C LYS A 54 -20.55 6.52 -19.19
N GLU A 55 -19.37 6.71 -19.79
CA GLU A 55 -18.40 7.79 -19.47
C GLU A 55 -19.00 9.21 -19.44
N GLN A 56 -20.10 9.43 -20.14
CA GLN A 56 -20.79 10.73 -20.25
C GLN A 56 -21.51 11.16 -18.95
N GLN A 57 -21.59 10.28 -17.94
CA GLN A 57 -22.19 10.58 -16.64
C GLN A 57 -21.23 10.35 -15.47
N LYS A 58 -19.93 10.19 -15.74
CA LYS A 58 -18.91 10.21 -14.69
C LYS A 58 -18.66 11.67 -14.35
N SER A 59 -19.41 12.22 -13.39
CA SER A 59 -18.92 13.40 -12.68
C SER A 59 -17.52 13.02 -12.18
N VAL A 60 -16.48 13.63 -12.74
CA VAL A 60 -15.13 13.47 -12.23
C VAL A 60 -15.20 14.09 -10.84
N ARG A 61 -15.47 13.27 -9.82
CA ARG A 61 -15.33 13.68 -8.44
C ARG A 61 -13.84 13.96 -8.31
N ILE A 62 -13.48 15.24 -8.39
CA ILE A 62 -12.12 15.67 -8.12
C ILE A 62 -11.89 15.35 -6.65
N VAL A 63 -11.24 14.22 -6.38
CA VAL A 63 -10.80 13.86 -5.03
C VAL A 63 -9.62 14.76 -4.73
N THR A 64 -9.87 15.87 -4.05
CA THR A 64 -8.81 16.74 -3.56
C THR A 64 -8.22 16.15 -2.28
N CYS A 65 -6.90 16.07 -2.19
CA CYS A 65 -6.18 15.85 -0.93
C CYS A 65 -5.56 17.18 -0.49
N PRO A 66 -6.30 18.04 0.24
CA PRO A 66 -5.78 19.34 0.66
C PRO A 66 -4.62 19.17 1.64
N LYS A 67 -3.65 20.10 1.58
CA LYS A 67 -2.57 20.14 2.56
C LYS A 67 -3.14 20.39 3.96
N VAL A 68 -2.59 19.69 4.95
CA VAL A 68 -2.90 19.96 6.37
C VAL A 68 -2.60 21.44 6.67
N PRO A 69 -3.56 22.20 7.22
CA PRO A 69 -3.36 23.61 7.56
C PRO A 69 -2.09 23.84 8.41
N PRO A 70 -1.30 24.90 8.15
CA PRO A 70 -0.03 25.12 8.85
C PRO A 70 -0.17 25.20 10.38
N MET A 71 -1.30 25.70 10.88
CA MET A 71 -1.58 25.78 12.32
C MET A 71 -1.59 24.39 13.00
N LEU A 72 -2.12 23.39 12.30
CA LEU A 72 -2.15 22.00 12.80
C LEU A 72 -0.78 21.33 12.69
N ARG A 73 0.05 21.67 11.70
CA ARG A 73 1.41 21.10 11.57
C ARG A 73 2.42 21.70 12.54
N LYS A 74 2.31 22.99 12.84
CA LYS A 74 3.27 23.75 13.66
C LYS A 74 3.04 23.57 15.16
N GLY A 75 1.92 22.97 15.57
CA GLY A 75 1.65 22.65 16.97
C GLY A 75 2.65 21.64 17.52
N LYS A 76 3.26 21.94 18.68
CA LYS A 76 4.24 21.04 19.35
C LYS A 76 3.68 19.62 19.57
N ARG A 77 2.39 19.51 19.90
CA ARG A 77 1.72 18.22 20.16
C ARG A 77 1.29 17.50 18.89
N SER A 78 1.25 18.17 17.74
CA SER A 78 0.62 17.66 16.52
C SER A 78 1.58 17.45 15.37
N LYS A 79 2.82 17.93 15.49
CA LYS A 79 3.89 17.75 14.49
C LYS A 79 4.09 16.28 14.09
N GLU A 80 3.99 15.37 15.05
CA GLU A 80 4.22 13.95 14.83
C GLU A 80 3.07 13.18 14.14
N TYR A 81 1.90 13.81 14.00
CA TYR A 81 0.73 13.19 13.37
C TYR A 81 0.67 13.43 11.86
N PHE A 82 1.33 14.49 11.37
CA PHE A 82 1.23 14.94 9.98
C PHE A 82 2.52 14.76 9.18
N ASP A 83 3.61 14.40 9.84
CA ASP A 83 4.85 14.01 9.19
C ASP A 83 4.97 12.48 9.21
N PRO A 84 5.15 11.83 8.04
CA PRO A 84 5.31 10.40 7.97
C PRO A 84 6.59 9.97 8.68
N ARG A 85 6.56 8.77 9.28
CA ARG A 85 7.70 8.20 10.01
C ARG A 85 8.51 7.21 9.18
N ILE A 86 7.87 6.55 8.23
CA ILE A 86 8.46 5.43 7.46
C ILE A 86 8.36 5.70 5.97
N PHE A 87 7.19 6.13 5.50
CA PHE A 87 6.92 6.27 4.08
C PHE A 87 6.00 7.44 3.78
N SER A 88 6.29 8.18 2.72
CA SER A 88 5.47 9.28 2.23
C SER A 88 4.92 9.00 0.84
N PHE A 89 3.65 9.36 0.64
CA PHE A 89 3.03 9.41 -0.68
C PHE A 89 3.05 10.85 -1.21
N GLY A 90 3.37 10.99 -2.50
CA GLY A 90 3.43 12.28 -3.18
C GLY A 90 4.69 13.12 -2.86
N PRO A 91 4.82 14.30 -3.51
CA PRO A 91 6.05 15.09 -3.50
C PRO A 91 6.31 15.85 -2.19
N TYR A 92 5.32 15.92 -1.29
CA TYR A 92 5.36 16.84 -0.14
C TYR A 92 6.51 16.55 0.85
N HIS A 93 6.90 15.29 0.98
CA HIS A 93 7.92 14.84 1.93
C HIS A 93 9.19 14.32 1.24
N HIS A 94 9.41 14.71 -0.02
CA HIS A 94 10.53 14.23 -0.79
C HIS A 94 11.87 14.71 -0.23
N GLY A 95 12.89 13.84 -0.20
CA GLY A 95 14.28 14.19 0.16
C GLY A 95 14.54 14.36 1.66
N LYS A 96 13.58 14.00 2.51
CA LYS A 96 13.79 13.96 3.96
C LYS A 96 14.69 12.77 4.34
N PRO A 97 15.80 12.96 5.08
CA PRO A 97 16.71 11.89 5.44
C PRO A 97 16.01 10.73 6.16
N GLU A 98 15.05 11.05 7.04
CA GLU A 98 14.30 10.07 7.81
C GLU A 98 13.35 9.19 6.96
N LEU A 99 13.17 9.50 5.67
CA LEU A 99 12.30 8.76 4.74
C LEU A 99 13.06 8.08 3.60
N GLN A 100 14.39 8.18 3.57
CA GLN A 100 15.21 7.73 2.44
C GLN A 100 15.06 6.23 2.15
N GLU A 101 14.90 5.40 3.18
CA GLU A 101 14.64 3.97 3.01
C GLU A 101 13.33 3.72 2.26
N GLY A 102 12.27 4.43 2.65
CA GLY A 102 10.98 4.39 1.97
C GLY A 102 11.06 4.92 0.53
N GLU A 103 11.84 5.97 0.28
CA GLU A 103 12.08 6.46 -1.08
C GLU A 103 12.82 5.44 -1.95
N THR A 104 13.81 4.76 -1.39
CA THR A 104 14.52 3.69 -2.08
C THR A 104 13.59 2.53 -2.42
N LEU A 105 12.71 2.15 -1.49
CA LEU A 105 11.70 1.11 -1.71
C LEU A 105 10.69 1.52 -2.79
N LYS A 106 10.20 2.78 -2.81
CA LYS A 106 9.35 3.30 -3.89
C LYS A 106 9.96 3.08 -5.26
N THR A 107 11.23 3.45 -5.40
CA THR A 107 11.93 3.33 -6.67
C THR A 107 12.06 1.87 -7.09
N LYS A 108 12.43 0.96 -6.18
CA LYS A 108 12.52 -0.48 -6.48
C LYS A 108 11.20 -1.05 -6.95
N LEU A 109 10.12 -0.81 -6.21
CA LEU A 109 8.78 -1.29 -6.55
C LEU A 109 8.27 -0.71 -7.88
N MET A 110 8.54 0.57 -8.15
CA MET A 110 8.16 1.18 -9.43
C MET A 110 8.92 0.56 -10.61
N LEU A 111 10.22 0.30 -10.45
CA LEU A 111 11.03 -0.34 -11.50
C LEU A 111 10.58 -1.78 -11.77
N GLU A 112 10.25 -2.54 -10.73
CA GLU A 112 9.71 -3.90 -10.85
C GLU A 112 8.35 -3.87 -11.54
N PHE A 113 7.45 -2.97 -11.14
CA PHE A 113 6.17 -2.76 -11.79
C PHE A 113 6.31 -2.40 -13.28
N ILE A 114 7.22 -1.48 -13.63
CA ILE A 114 7.50 -1.11 -15.03
C ILE A 114 7.93 -2.36 -15.81
N LYS A 115 8.89 -3.13 -15.27
CA LYS A 115 9.41 -4.35 -15.89
C LYS A 115 8.32 -5.38 -16.14
N GLU A 116 7.47 -5.64 -15.17
CA GLU A 116 6.37 -6.62 -15.28
C GLU A 116 5.25 -6.14 -16.20
N SER A 117 4.99 -4.83 -16.22
CA SER A 117 3.90 -4.25 -17.03
C SER A 117 4.14 -4.30 -18.53
N GLY A 118 5.40 -4.45 -18.97
CA GLY A 118 5.81 -4.35 -20.37
C GLY A 118 5.60 -2.96 -21.01
N LYS A 119 5.29 -1.93 -20.20
CA LYS A 119 5.01 -0.57 -20.66
C LYS A 119 6.23 0.32 -20.48
N SER A 120 6.34 1.36 -21.32
CA SER A 120 7.40 2.35 -21.13
C SER A 120 7.11 3.24 -19.92
N VAL A 121 8.16 3.85 -19.36
CA VAL A 121 8.03 4.85 -18.29
C VAL A 121 7.13 6.01 -18.72
N LEU A 122 7.18 6.42 -20.00
CA LEU A 122 6.36 7.49 -20.55
C LEU A 122 4.87 7.11 -20.58
N ASP A 123 4.56 5.85 -20.93
CA ASP A 123 3.18 5.34 -20.91
C ASP A 123 2.60 5.33 -19.50
N ILE A 124 3.43 4.99 -18.51
CA ILE A 124 3.03 5.01 -17.10
C ILE A 124 2.87 6.46 -16.63
N HIS A 125 3.83 7.34 -16.92
CA HIS A 125 3.79 8.74 -16.53
C HIS A 125 2.55 9.47 -17.07
N SER A 126 2.23 9.29 -18.35
CA SER A 126 1.06 9.94 -18.99
C SER A 126 -0.29 9.52 -18.38
N LYS A 127 -0.37 8.35 -17.73
CA LYS A 127 -1.60 7.91 -17.05
C LYS A 127 -1.77 8.50 -15.66
N PHE A 128 -0.68 8.75 -14.94
CA PHE A 128 -0.73 9.16 -13.53
C PHE A 128 -0.49 10.66 -13.30
N TRP A 129 0.09 11.37 -14.27
CA TRP A 129 0.52 12.77 -14.08
C TRP A 129 -0.12 13.80 -15.01
N ASN A 130 -1.13 13.40 -15.81
CA ASN A 130 -1.96 14.35 -16.55
C ASN A 130 -3.09 14.87 -15.65
N PHE A 131 -2.82 15.94 -14.90
CA PHE A 131 -3.81 16.78 -14.21
C PHE A 131 -4.05 18.08 -14.96
#